data_AF-A0A1Z9G0G9-F1
#
_entry.id   AF-A0A1Z9G0G9-F1
#
_cell.length_a   1.000
_cell.length_b   1.000
_cell.length_c   1.000
_cell.angle_alpha   90.00
_cell.angle_beta   90.00
_cell.angle_gamma   90.00
#
_symmetry.space_group_name_H-M   'P 1'
#
loop_
_entity.id
_entity.type
_entity.pdbx_description
1 polymer ?
#
loop_
_entity_poly.entity_id
_entity_poly.type
_entity_poly.pdbx_seq_one_letter_code
_entity_poly.pdbx_strand_id
1 'polypeptide(L)'
;MKKYSIKIQKPGEVSNKDEQLAWRIASMASQDWSLTNSITEMVGNRIIDNAGVAVAAINREAVKIARSQAMQFENEQGATLIGLDHNKKFDCQWAAWANAVAVRELDFHDNIMSKETCHPGDCIPTILAVAQQKNCNGEDLVKAIATSYETQLRLSMSIALNPNRIDHVGHLGPAIASALGKLLKLDTETIYQAIQWSAHTSIFTRQGRKGQLSSWKAYAPGLVGKNAIDAIDRAIRGDTSPSPVWEGDYGIIPILVKKDNKDLSIELPEKDEARAGILGTFTKEHSAGYHGNSIIDLAFNVRKKIKDLKQIKKVNIYSKEYTHIVMGSGSNDKEKYSPLASRETLDHSAMYIFAVALEDGEWHHEKSYSDERKNRKETVELWNKIET
;
A
#
# COMPACT_ATOMS: atom_id res chain seq x y z
N MET A 1 -11.67 -17.31 -12.94
CA MET A 1 -11.46 -17.19 -11.48
C MET A 1 -12.35 -18.20 -10.78
N LYS A 2 -11.87 -18.76 -9.66
CA LYS A 2 -12.67 -19.67 -8.83
C LYS A 2 -12.81 -19.15 -7.42
N LYS A 3 -14.00 -19.33 -6.86
CA LYS A 3 -14.34 -18.98 -5.50
C LYS A 3 -14.01 -20.12 -4.54
N TYR A 4 -13.37 -19.77 -3.44
CA TYR A 4 -12.85 -20.66 -2.42
C TYR A 4 -13.38 -20.23 -1.06
N SER A 5 -14.05 -21.13 -0.34
CA SER A 5 -14.43 -20.88 1.06
C SER A 5 -13.21 -20.96 1.97
N ILE A 6 -13.11 -20.03 2.92
CA ILE A 6 -12.10 -20.01 3.98
C ILE A 6 -12.78 -20.50 5.25
N LYS A 7 -12.33 -21.66 5.76
CA LYS A 7 -12.95 -22.33 6.91
C LYS A 7 -12.02 -22.28 8.11
N ILE A 8 -12.46 -21.60 9.16
CA ILE A 8 -11.77 -21.58 10.46
C ILE A 8 -11.74 -22.99 11.03
N GLN A 9 -10.56 -23.45 11.45
CA GLN A 9 -10.39 -24.73 12.15
C GLN A 9 -10.87 -24.62 13.60
N LYS A 10 -11.51 -25.68 14.10
CA LYS A 10 -11.74 -25.81 15.55
C LYS A 10 -10.48 -26.35 16.24
N PRO A 11 -10.36 -26.16 17.57
CA PRO A 11 -9.26 -26.75 18.32
C PRO A 11 -9.13 -28.26 18.07
N GLY A 12 -7.94 -28.68 17.65
CA GLY A 12 -7.62 -30.09 17.32
C GLY A 12 -8.04 -30.57 15.93
N GLU A 13 -8.71 -29.76 15.12
CA GLU A 13 -8.98 -30.08 13.71
C GLU A 13 -7.71 -29.84 12.87
N VAL A 14 -7.37 -30.78 11.99
CA VAL A 14 -6.30 -30.62 10.99
C VAL A 14 -6.93 -30.61 9.61
N SER A 15 -6.91 -29.46 8.93
CA SER A 15 -7.34 -29.40 7.53
C SER A 15 -6.24 -29.86 6.60
N ASN A 16 -6.65 -30.42 5.45
CA ASN A 16 -5.71 -30.65 4.36
C ASN A 16 -5.06 -29.32 3.96
N LYS A 17 -3.75 -29.36 3.74
CA LYS A 17 -2.95 -28.16 3.42
C LYS A 17 -3.45 -27.47 2.15
N ASP A 18 -3.90 -28.23 1.16
CA ASP A 18 -4.42 -27.73 -0.11
C ASP A 18 -5.75 -26.96 -0.01
N GLU A 19 -6.44 -27.13 1.10
CA GLU A 19 -7.63 -26.35 1.44
C GLU A 19 -7.32 -25.01 2.12
N GLN A 20 -6.10 -24.83 2.63
CA GLN A 20 -5.69 -23.62 3.33
C GLN A 20 -5.46 -22.45 2.36
N LEU A 21 -5.79 -21.24 2.79
CA LEU A 21 -5.67 -20.01 2.01
C LEU A 21 -4.24 -19.76 1.56
N ALA A 22 -3.27 -19.99 2.45
CA ALA A 22 -1.85 -19.85 2.13
C ALA A 22 -1.42 -20.76 0.97
N TRP A 23 -1.89 -22.01 0.96
CA TRP A 23 -1.58 -22.94 -0.11
C TRP A 23 -2.23 -22.53 -1.43
N ARG A 24 -3.48 -22.06 -1.38
CA ARG A 24 -4.21 -21.61 -2.57
C ARG A 24 -3.53 -20.40 -3.22
N ILE A 25 -3.05 -19.45 -2.43
CA ILE A 25 -2.27 -18.31 -2.92
C ILE A 25 -0.91 -18.78 -3.45
N ALA A 26 -0.22 -19.68 -2.74
CA ALA A 26 1.06 -20.24 -3.19
C ALA A 26 0.94 -20.98 -4.53
N SER A 27 -0.12 -21.77 -4.70
CA SER A 27 -0.42 -22.49 -5.94
C SER A 27 -0.75 -21.52 -7.08
N MET A 28 -1.53 -20.47 -6.81
CA MET A 28 -1.77 -19.40 -7.78
C MET A 28 -0.44 -18.71 -8.20
N ALA A 29 0.48 -18.53 -7.26
CA ALA A 29 1.75 -17.86 -7.52
C ALA A 29 2.76 -18.72 -8.29
N SER A 30 2.84 -20.03 -8.00
CA SER A 30 3.77 -20.95 -8.68
C SER A 30 3.33 -21.29 -10.10
N GLN A 31 2.02 -21.25 -10.39
CA GLN A 31 1.47 -21.56 -11.71
C GLN A 31 2.00 -20.64 -12.82
N ASP A 32 2.21 -21.23 -14.00
CA ASP A 32 2.52 -20.49 -15.21
C ASP A 32 1.27 -19.92 -15.87
N TRP A 33 1.45 -18.73 -16.45
CA TRP A 33 0.42 -17.98 -17.14
C TRP A 33 1.06 -17.03 -18.16
N SER A 34 0.28 -16.67 -19.16
CA SER A 34 0.75 -15.85 -20.28
C SER A 34 0.54 -14.36 -19.99
N LEU A 35 1.58 -13.56 -20.21
CA LEU A 35 1.46 -12.11 -20.15
C LEU A 35 0.58 -11.60 -21.28
N THR A 36 -0.26 -10.61 -20.96
CA THR A 36 -0.96 -9.81 -21.96
C THR A 36 -0.24 -8.47 -22.13
N ASN A 37 -0.41 -7.83 -23.29
CA ASN A 37 0.11 -6.48 -23.52
C ASN A 37 -0.43 -5.49 -22.48
N SER A 38 -1.73 -5.57 -22.16
CA SER A 38 -2.35 -4.68 -21.17
C SER A 38 -1.72 -4.79 -19.77
N ILE A 39 -1.42 -6.01 -19.30
CA ILE A 39 -0.74 -6.21 -18.02
C ILE A 39 0.69 -5.65 -18.08
N THR A 40 1.41 -5.93 -19.16
CA THR A 40 2.79 -5.48 -19.35
C THR A 40 2.89 -3.95 -19.34
N GLU A 41 2.03 -3.28 -20.12
CA GLU A 41 1.94 -1.82 -20.15
C GLU A 41 1.56 -1.24 -18.79
N MET A 42 0.58 -1.85 -18.10
CA MET A 42 0.16 -1.36 -16.79
C MET A 42 1.27 -1.52 -15.73
N VAL A 43 2.00 -2.63 -15.72
CA VAL A 43 3.18 -2.79 -14.85
C VAL A 43 4.22 -1.71 -15.16
N GLY A 44 4.50 -1.44 -16.44
CA GLY A 44 5.38 -0.35 -16.84
C GLY A 44 4.94 1.00 -16.28
N ASN A 45 3.64 1.32 -16.41
CA ASN A 45 3.06 2.54 -15.87
C ASN A 45 3.22 2.63 -14.34
N ARG A 46 3.05 1.53 -13.60
CA ARG A 46 3.22 1.50 -12.13
C ARG A 46 4.68 1.64 -11.69
N ILE A 47 5.61 1.09 -12.45
CA ILE A 47 7.05 1.31 -12.20
C ILE A 47 7.40 2.79 -12.39
N ILE A 48 6.91 3.41 -13.47
CA ILE A 48 7.12 4.84 -13.75
C ILE A 48 6.49 5.72 -12.66
N ASP A 49 5.24 5.42 -12.26
CA ASP A 49 4.52 6.11 -11.18
C ASP A 49 5.33 6.08 -9.88
N ASN A 50 5.72 4.88 -9.42
CA ASN A 50 6.55 4.72 -8.23
C ASN A 50 7.88 5.48 -8.31
N ALA A 51 8.56 5.39 -9.46
CA ALA A 51 9.83 6.10 -9.66
C ALA A 51 9.63 7.61 -9.57
N GLY A 52 8.57 8.16 -10.17
CA GLY A 52 8.22 9.57 -10.08
C GLY A 52 7.95 10.02 -8.64
N VAL A 53 7.16 9.25 -7.89
CA VAL A 53 6.85 9.53 -6.47
C VAL A 53 8.11 9.48 -5.62
N ALA A 54 8.95 8.47 -5.80
CA ALA A 54 10.20 8.33 -5.04
C ALA A 54 11.20 9.46 -5.33
N VAL A 55 11.30 9.92 -6.58
CA VAL A 55 12.13 11.07 -6.96
C VAL A 55 11.58 12.35 -6.32
N ALA A 56 10.27 12.56 -6.31
CA ALA A 56 9.66 13.71 -5.62
C ALA A 56 9.91 13.68 -4.10
N ALA A 57 9.99 12.48 -3.50
CA ALA A 57 10.24 12.30 -2.08
C ALA A 57 11.73 12.31 -1.67
N ILE A 58 12.66 12.34 -2.63
CA ILE A 58 14.08 11.96 -2.44
C ILE A 58 14.83 12.71 -1.33
N ASN A 59 14.42 13.95 -1.05
CA ASN A 59 15.04 14.83 -0.05
C ASN A 59 14.27 14.89 1.28
N ARG A 60 13.15 14.16 1.40
CA ARG A 60 12.38 14.10 2.64
C ARG A 60 13.14 13.34 3.71
N GLU A 61 12.94 13.75 4.96
CA GLU A 61 13.76 13.29 6.08
C GLU A 61 13.74 11.78 6.27
N ALA A 62 12.54 11.17 6.25
CA ALA A 62 12.40 9.72 6.36
C ALA A 62 13.15 8.98 5.25
N VAL A 63 13.11 9.49 4.02
CA VAL A 63 13.79 8.91 2.85
C VAL A 63 15.32 9.01 3.00
N LYS A 64 15.84 10.17 3.43
CA LYS A 64 17.27 10.34 3.70
C LYS A 64 17.77 9.40 4.80
N ILE A 65 17.02 9.26 5.88
CA ILE A 65 17.36 8.36 7.00
C ILE A 65 17.37 6.90 6.51
N ALA A 66 16.30 6.44 5.84
CA ALA A 66 16.22 5.07 5.35
C ALA A 66 17.34 4.74 4.34
N ARG A 67 17.65 5.67 3.43
CA ARG A 67 18.77 5.55 2.50
C ARG A 67 20.11 5.47 3.23
N SER A 68 20.32 6.30 4.25
CA SER A 68 21.54 6.27 5.06
C SER A 68 21.71 4.94 5.80
N GLN A 69 20.63 4.32 6.26
CA GLN A 69 20.66 2.98 6.86
C GLN A 69 21.11 1.94 5.83
N ALA A 70 20.51 1.96 4.64
CA ALA A 70 20.82 1.01 3.57
C ALA A 70 22.25 1.12 3.05
N MET A 71 22.84 2.32 3.10
CA MET A 71 24.23 2.56 2.69
C MET A 71 25.28 1.80 3.52
N GLN A 72 24.92 1.24 4.68
CA GLN A 72 25.82 0.44 5.50
C GLN A 72 25.98 -1.02 5.01
N PHE A 73 25.22 -1.41 3.98
CA PHE A 73 25.12 -2.79 3.52
C PHE A 73 25.44 -2.88 2.02
N GLU A 74 26.65 -2.50 1.64
CA GLU A 74 27.13 -2.63 0.26
C GLU A 74 27.18 -4.10 -0.18
N ASN A 75 26.79 -4.36 -1.43
CA ASN A 75 26.83 -5.68 -2.04
C ASN A 75 26.95 -5.51 -3.55
N GLU A 76 28.02 -6.01 -4.17
CA GLU A 76 28.28 -5.87 -5.61
C GLU A 76 27.20 -6.52 -6.47
N GLN A 77 26.59 -7.59 -5.97
CA GLN A 77 25.45 -8.26 -6.61
C GLN A 77 24.13 -7.67 -6.15
N GLY A 78 24.11 -6.53 -5.47
CA GLY A 78 22.93 -5.97 -4.84
C GLY A 78 22.01 -5.20 -5.79
N ALA A 79 21.17 -4.39 -5.18
CA ALA A 79 20.21 -3.50 -5.81
C ALA A 79 20.61 -2.04 -5.66
N THR A 80 20.06 -1.17 -6.52
CA THR A 80 20.31 0.27 -6.49
C THR A 80 19.43 0.99 -5.48
N LEU A 81 19.97 2.05 -4.87
CA LEU A 81 19.20 2.99 -4.06
C LEU A 81 18.79 4.21 -4.89
N ILE A 82 17.52 4.61 -4.79
CA ILE A 82 17.02 5.80 -5.48
C ILE A 82 17.77 7.05 -4.97
N GLY A 83 18.28 7.83 -5.92
CA GLY A 83 19.01 9.06 -5.63
C GLY A 83 20.50 8.90 -5.35
N LEU A 84 21.07 7.70 -5.52
CA LEU A 84 22.52 7.48 -5.56
C LEU A 84 22.96 7.11 -6.98
N ASP A 85 24.28 7.05 -7.18
CA ASP A 85 24.86 6.54 -8.42
C ASP A 85 24.44 5.07 -8.64
N HIS A 86 23.92 4.76 -9.83
CA HIS A 86 23.51 3.42 -10.25
C HIS A 86 24.63 2.36 -10.24
N ASN A 87 25.90 2.80 -10.23
CA ASN A 87 27.07 1.93 -10.08
C ASN A 87 27.25 1.41 -8.65
N LYS A 88 26.62 2.04 -7.64
CA LYS A 88 26.63 1.57 -6.27
C LYS A 88 25.48 0.62 -6.01
N LYS A 89 25.80 -0.54 -5.44
CA LYS A 89 24.84 -1.62 -5.16
C LYS A 89 24.87 -1.97 -3.68
N PHE A 90 23.69 -2.30 -3.17
CA PHE A 90 23.46 -2.58 -1.75
C PHE A 90 22.61 -3.82 -1.62
N ASP A 91 22.71 -4.51 -0.50
CA ASP A 91 21.91 -5.70 -0.23
C ASP A 91 20.41 -5.44 -0.50
N CYS A 92 19.76 -6.36 -1.20
CA CYS A 92 18.40 -6.18 -1.71
C CYS A 92 17.37 -5.97 -0.59
N GLN A 93 17.61 -6.51 0.60
CA GLN A 93 16.74 -6.30 1.75
C GLN A 93 16.79 -4.85 2.22
N TRP A 94 17.98 -4.24 2.21
CA TRP A 94 18.18 -2.84 2.57
C TRP A 94 17.80 -1.88 1.44
N ALA A 95 18.00 -2.26 0.19
CA ALA A 95 17.51 -1.50 -0.95
C ALA A 95 15.99 -1.48 -1.03
N ALA A 96 15.34 -2.62 -0.80
CA ALA A 96 13.88 -2.73 -0.69
C ALA A 96 13.34 -1.79 0.39
N TRP A 97 13.95 -1.81 1.58
CA TRP A 97 13.61 -0.92 2.69
C TRP A 97 13.65 0.55 2.31
N ALA A 98 14.80 1.03 1.83
CA ALA A 98 15.00 2.44 1.54
C ALA A 98 14.13 2.94 0.37
N ASN A 99 14.03 2.14 -0.70
CA ASN A 99 13.25 2.52 -1.87
C ASN A 99 11.74 2.47 -1.60
N ALA A 100 11.26 1.53 -0.77
CA ALA A 100 9.85 1.49 -0.35
C ALA A 100 9.47 2.71 0.50
N VAL A 101 10.36 3.16 1.38
CA VAL A 101 10.16 4.41 2.14
C VAL A 101 10.01 5.59 1.17
N ALA A 102 10.86 5.69 0.15
CA ALA A 102 10.78 6.74 -0.86
C ALA A 102 9.44 6.74 -1.62
N VAL A 103 8.98 5.56 -2.06
CA VAL A 103 7.70 5.40 -2.77
C VAL A 103 6.49 5.74 -1.90
N ARG A 104 6.51 5.37 -0.62
CA ARG A 104 5.35 5.55 0.27
C ARG A 104 5.26 6.94 0.90
N GLU A 105 6.39 7.63 1.04
CA GLU A 105 6.50 8.88 1.82
C GLU A 105 5.46 9.94 1.45
N LEU A 106 5.20 10.15 0.16
CA LEU A 106 4.24 11.15 -0.30
C LEU A 106 2.80 10.64 -0.37
N ASP A 107 2.58 9.34 -0.16
CA ASP A 107 1.31 8.64 -0.35
C ASP A 107 0.68 8.93 -1.71
N PHE A 108 1.51 9.04 -2.75
CA PHE A 108 1.11 9.59 -4.04
C PHE A 108 1.11 8.55 -5.18
N HIS A 109 1.47 7.30 -4.87
CA HIS A 109 1.37 6.21 -5.83
C HIS A 109 -0.02 5.58 -5.82
N ASP A 110 -0.19 4.57 -6.65
CA ASP A 110 -1.45 3.87 -6.85
C ASP A 110 -2.12 3.33 -5.58
N ASN A 111 -3.43 3.09 -5.71
CA ASN A 111 -4.24 2.49 -4.68
C ASN A 111 -5.50 1.84 -5.27
N ILE A 112 -6.22 1.13 -4.43
CA ILE A 112 -7.58 0.67 -4.68
C ILE A 112 -8.41 0.71 -3.39
N MET A 113 -9.67 1.12 -3.54
CA MET A 113 -10.68 1.01 -2.49
C MET A 113 -11.48 -0.27 -2.69
N SER A 114 -11.38 -1.21 -1.76
CA SER A 114 -12.21 -2.42 -1.71
C SER A 114 -12.75 -2.62 -0.29
N LYS A 115 -13.06 -3.85 0.14
CA LYS A 115 -13.41 -4.11 1.55
C LYS A 115 -12.28 -3.65 2.48
N GLU A 116 -11.04 -3.86 2.07
CA GLU A 116 -9.85 -3.20 2.60
C GLU A 116 -9.27 -2.23 1.57
N THR A 117 -8.79 -1.07 2.03
CA THR A 117 -8.04 -0.15 1.15
C THR A 117 -6.62 -0.65 1.02
N CYS A 118 -6.03 -0.67 -0.17
CA CYS A 118 -4.61 -1.02 -0.27
C CYS A 118 -3.87 -0.19 -1.31
N HIS A 119 -2.55 -0.22 -1.17
CA HIS A 119 -1.57 0.47 -2.01
C HIS A 119 -0.68 -0.61 -2.62
N PRO A 120 -1.07 -1.19 -3.76
CA PRO A 120 -0.36 -2.35 -4.30
C PRO A 120 1.01 -1.99 -4.90
N GLY A 121 1.23 -0.75 -5.32
CA GLY A 121 2.53 -0.24 -5.76
C GLY A 121 3.63 -0.34 -4.71
N ASP A 122 3.26 -0.41 -3.42
CA ASP A 122 4.21 -0.61 -2.31
C ASP A 122 5.07 -1.88 -2.49
N CYS A 123 4.64 -2.88 -3.26
CA CYS A 123 5.41 -4.11 -3.48
C CYS A 123 6.61 -3.95 -4.44
N ILE A 124 6.52 -3.00 -5.39
CA ILE A 124 7.45 -2.91 -6.52
C ILE A 124 8.90 -2.70 -6.07
N PRO A 125 9.22 -1.80 -5.11
CA PRO A 125 10.60 -1.60 -4.67
C PRO A 125 11.25 -2.87 -4.14
N THR A 126 10.49 -3.71 -3.43
CA THR A 126 10.99 -4.97 -2.89
C THR A 126 11.23 -6.00 -3.98
N ILE A 127 10.26 -6.20 -4.87
CA ILE A 127 10.37 -7.18 -5.96
C ILE A 127 11.51 -6.78 -6.91
N LEU A 128 11.62 -5.49 -7.24
CA LEU A 128 12.69 -4.96 -8.09
C LEU A 128 14.07 -5.14 -7.46
N ALA A 129 14.21 -4.88 -6.15
CA ALA A 129 15.49 -5.07 -5.46
C ALA A 129 15.94 -6.53 -5.49
N VAL A 130 15.03 -7.49 -5.26
CA VAL A 130 15.37 -8.92 -5.37
C VAL A 130 15.67 -9.30 -6.82
N ALA A 131 14.90 -8.80 -7.78
CA ALA A 131 15.13 -9.04 -9.20
C ALA A 131 16.51 -8.56 -9.66
N GLN A 132 16.93 -7.37 -9.23
CA GLN A 132 18.27 -6.86 -9.48
C GLN A 132 19.33 -7.79 -8.87
N GLN A 133 19.18 -8.15 -7.60
CA GLN A 133 20.18 -8.96 -6.92
C GLN A 133 20.28 -10.40 -7.42
N LYS A 134 19.19 -10.94 -7.95
CA LYS A 134 19.15 -12.29 -8.55
C LYS A 134 19.31 -12.27 -10.06
N ASN A 135 19.57 -11.10 -10.65
CA ASN A 135 19.74 -10.90 -12.09
C ASN A 135 18.57 -11.48 -12.91
N CYS A 136 17.33 -11.26 -12.45
CA CYS A 136 16.12 -11.70 -13.14
C CYS A 136 15.85 -10.84 -14.38
N ASN A 137 15.21 -11.43 -15.39
CA ASN A 137 14.82 -10.70 -16.60
C ASN A 137 13.50 -9.90 -16.40
N GLY A 138 13.20 -9.03 -17.37
CA GLY A 138 12.02 -8.17 -17.32
C GLY A 138 10.69 -8.92 -17.37
N GLU A 139 10.61 -10.06 -18.08
CA GLU A 139 9.38 -10.86 -18.15
C GLU A 139 9.02 -11.45 -16.78
N ASP A 140 10.01 -12.04 -16.10
CA ASP A 140 9.86 -12.59 -14.76
C ASP A 140 9.51 -11.49 -13.75
N LEU A 141 10.09 -10.29 -13.88
CA LEU A 141 9.74 -9.12 -13.07
C LEU A 141 8.28 -8.69 -13.27
N VAL A 142 7.81 -8.59 -14.52
CA VAL A 142 6.43 -8.20 -14.83
C VAL A 142 5.43 -9.23 -14.28
N LYS A 143 5.71 -10.53 -14.46
CA LYS A 143 4.89 -11.62 -13.91
C LYS A 143 4.85 -11.58 -12.38
N ALA A 144 5.97 -11.29 -11.72
CA ALA A 144 6.05 -11.18 -10.27
C ALA A 144 5.22 -10.01 -9.74
N ILE A 145 5.37 -8.81 -10.32
CA ILE A 145 4.59 -7.63 -9.93
C ILE A 145 3.09 -7.90 -10.12
N ALA A 146 2.69 -8.42 -11.28
CA ALA A 146 1.28 -8.76 -11.53
C ALA A 146 0.74 -9.78 -10.53
N THR A 147 1.55 -10.78 -10.15
CA THR A 147 1.20 -11.76 -9.10
C THR A 147 1.01 -11.10 -7.74
N SER A 148 1.89 -10.17 -7.35
CA SER A 148 1.74 -9.42 -6.09
C SER A 148 0.42 -8.65 -6.06
N TYR A 149 0.14 -7.90 -7.13
CA TYR A 149 -1.06 -7.11 -7.27
C TYR A 149 -2.31 -7.98 -7.19
N GLU A 150 -2.32 -9.11 -7.90
CA GLU A 150 -3.41 -10.09 -7.82
C GLU A 150 -3.62 -10.55 -6.38
N THR A 151 -2.58 -11.07 -5.72
CA THR A 151 -2.68 -11.58 -4.34
C THR A 151 -3.23 -10.53 -3.39
N GLN A 152 -2.66 -9.32 -3.40
CA GLN A 152 -3.07 -8.26 -2.48
C GLN A 152 -4.52 -7.82 -2.72
N LEU A 153 -4.93 -7.67 -3.98
CA LEU A 153 -6.30 -7.28 -4.32
C LEU A 153 -7.30 -8.34 -3.89
N ARG A 154 -7.01 -9.64 -4.11
CA ARG A 154 -7.92 -10.71 -3.70
C ARG A 154 -8.06 -10.77 -2.19
N LEU A 155 -6.96 -10.62 -1.45
CA LEU A 155 -7.01 -10.52 0.00
C LEU A 155 -7.80 -9.28 0.47
N SER A 156 -7.56 -8.12 -0.13
CA SER A 156 -8.26 -6.87 0.21
C SER A 156 -9.76 -6.91 -0.12
N MET A 157 -10.17 -7.59 -1.20
CA MET A 157 -11.59 -7.77 -1.56
C MET A 157 -12.29 -8.79 -0.65
N SER A 158 -11.54 -9.71 -0.04
CA SER A 158 -12.08 -10.81 0.74
C SER A 158 -12.10 -10.56 2.24
N ILE A 159 -11.03 -10.00 2.79
CA ILE A 159 -10.77 -9.93 4.24
C ILE A 159 -10.50 -8.47 4.62
N ALA A 160 -11.43 -7.85 5.34
CA ALA A 160 -11.25 -6.51 5.86
C ALA A 160 -10.46 -6.52 7.19
N LEU A 161 -9.40 -5.72 7.28
CA LEU A 161 -8.53 -5.60 8.46
C LEU A 161 -8.90 -4.37 9.30
N ASN A 162 -9.22 -3.26 8.62
CA ASN A 162 -9.53 -1.97 9.22
C ASN A 162 -10.68 -1.98 10.25
N PRO A 163 -11.80 -2.72 10.08
CA PRO A 163 -12.86 -2.79 11.11
C PRO A 163 -12.35 -3.25 12.48
N ASN A 164 -11.31 -4.09 12.49
CA ASN A 164 -10.65 -4.57 13.70
C ASN A 164 -9.42 -3.73 14.09
N ARG A 165 -9.26 -2.54 13.50
CA ARG A 165 -8.13 -1.60 13.75
C ARG A 165 -6.77 -2.20 13.44
N ILE A 166 -6.70 -3.08 12.46
CA ILE A 166 -5.46 -3.62 11.90
C ILE A 166 -5.09 -2.77 10.67
N ASP A 167 -3.79 -2.49 10.51
CA ASP A 167 -3.31 -1.72 9.37
C ASP A 167 -3.43 -2.53 8.08
N HIS A 168 -3.83 -1.86 7.00
CA HIS A 168 -4.08 -2.46 5.69
C HIS A 168 -2.84 -3.12 5.06
N VAL A 169 -1.65 -2.73 5.49
CA VAL A 169 -0.37 -3.28 5.03
C VAL A 169 -0.25 -4.78 5.35
N GLY A 170 -1.09 -5.35 6.24
CA GLY A 170 -1.10 -6.78 6.54
C GLY A 170 -1.23 -7.70 5.32
N HIS A 171 -1.95 -7.28 4.27
CA HIS A 171 -2.07 -8.06 3.04
C HIS A 171 -0.89 -7.90 2.07
N LEU A 172 -0.03 -6.89 2.27
CA LEU A 172 1.14 -6.64 1.42
C LEU A 172 2.22 -7.73 1.59
N GLY A 173 2.43 -8.23 2.81
CA GLY A 173 3.43 -9.26 3.11
C GLY A 173 3.23 -10.55 2.29
N PRO A 174 2.08 -11.24 2.41
CA PRO A 174 1.83 -12.44 1.61
C PRO A 174 1.79 -12.16 0.11
N ALA A 175 1.43 -10.93 -0.31
CA ALA A 175 1.52 -10.52 -1.71
C ALA A 175 2.96 -10.46 -2.22
N ILE A 176 3.87 -9.81 -1.48
CA ILE A 176 5.29 -9.78 -1.83
C ILE A 176 5.88 -11.19 -1.80
N ALA A 177 5.60 -12.01 -0.79
CA ALA A 177 6.08 -13.39 -0.73
C ALA A 177 5.62 -14.22 -1.95
N SER A 178 4.34 -14.09 -2.35
CA SER A 178 3.82 -14.73 -3.55
C SER A 178 4.56 -14.29 -4.82
N ALA A 179 4.85 -12.99 -4.92
CA ALA A 179 5.55 -12.40 -6.07
C ALA A 179 7.02 -12.82 -6.15
N LEU A 180 7.73 -12.84 -5.01
CA LEU A 180 9.11 -13.33 -4.94
C LEU A 180 9.18 -14.83 -5.27
N GLY A 181 8.19 -15.60 -4.84
CA GLY A 181 8.00 -16.98 -5.27
C GLY A 181 7.89 -17.15 -6.79
N LYS A 182 7.05 -16.33 -7.43
CA LYS A 182 6.92 -16.30 -8.90
C LYS A 182 8.21 -15.85 -9.58
N LEU A 183 8.83 -14.79 -9.07
CA LEU A 183 10.06 -14.19 -9.61
C LEU A 183 11.22 -15.19 -9.63
N LEU A 184 11.34 -15.98 -8.57
CA LEU A 184 12.42 -16.95 -8.37
C LEU A 184 12.04 -18.36 -8.85
N LYS A 185 10.84 -18.54 -9.42
CA LYS A 185 10.34 -19.81 -9.97
C LYS A 185 10.35 -20.95 -8.94
N LEU A 186 9.95 -20.62 -7.72
CA LEU A 186 9.91 -21.57 -6.61
C LEU A 186 8.68 -22.48 -6.71
N ASP A 187 8.78 -23.66 -6.10
CA ASP A 187 7.67 -24.59 -5.99
C ASP A 187 6.61 -24.12 -4.97
N THR A 188 5.40 -24.68 -5.07
CA THR A 188 4.27 -24.31 -4.22
C THR A 188 4.55 -24.49 -2.73
N GLU A 189 5.32 -25.49 -2.30
CA GLU A 189 5.62 -25.71 -0.88
C GLU A 189 6.46 -24.57 -0.32
N THR A 190 7.52 -24.21 -1.03
CA THR A 190 8.42 -23.13 -0.63
C THR A 190 7.66 -21.81 -0.52
N ILE A 191 6.84 -21.48 -1.52
CA ILE A 191 6.02 -20.25 -1.50
C ILE A 191 5.00 -20.29 -0.37
N TYR A 192 4.40 -21.46 -0.11
CA TYR A 192 3.44 -21.64 0.97
C TYR A 192 4.03 -21.32 2.34
N GLN A 193 5.23 -21.85 2.66
CA GLN A 193 5.91 -21.55 3.92
C GLN A 193 6.21 -20.05 4.05
N ALA A 194 6.72 -19.43 2.98
CA ALA A 194 7.02 -17.99 2.98
C ALA A 194 5.78 -17.12 3.17
N ILE A 195 4.66 -17.45 2.51
CA ILE A 195 3.38 -16.74 2.66
C ILE A 195 2.90 -16.79 4.12
N GLN A 196 3.03 -17.95 4.78
CA GLN A 196 2.62 -18.07 6.17
C GLN A 196 3.44 -17.18 7.11
N TRP A 197 4.76 -17.17 6.95
CA TRP A 197 5.62 -16.27 7.72
C TRP A 197 5.28 -14.80 7.47
N SER A 198 5.18 -14.41 6.19
CA SER A 198 4.94 -13.00 5.83
C SER A 198 3.57 -12.51 6.25
N ALA A 199 2.53 -13.34 6.16
CA ALA A 199 1.20 -12.98 6.67
C ALA A 199 1.23 -12.75 8.19
N HIS A 200 1.91 -13.63 8.95
CA HIS A 200 2.01 -13.51 10.40
C HIS A 200 2.79 -12.26 10.84
N THR A 201 3.88 -11.95 10.14
CA THR A 201 4.82 -10.88 10.52
C THR A 201 4.52 -9.51 9.90
N SER A 202 3.39 -9.35 9.21
CA SER A 202 2.97 -8.08 8.59
C SER A 202 1.77 -7.43 9.28
N ILE A 203 1.31 -7.97 10.41
CA ILE A 203 0.16 -7.43 11.12
C ILE A 203 0.58 -6.32 12.08
N PHE A 204 0.15 -5.10 11.79
CA PHE A 204 0.36 -3.92 12.64
C PHE A 204 -0.97 -3.37 13.15
N THR A 205 -0.94 -2.73 14.32
CA THR A 205 -2.10 -1.97 14.79
C THR A 205 -2.24 -0.69 13.98
N ARG A 206 -3.47 -0.14 13.88
CA ARG A 206 -3.71 1.17 13.26
C ARG A 206 -3.23 2.36 14.08
N GLN A 207 -2.54 2.15 15.20
CA GLN A 207 -1.98 3.26 15.98
C GLN A 207 -1.00 4.10 15.14
N GLY A 208 -0.28 3.48 14.20
CA GLY A 208 0.57 4.18 13.24
C GLY A 208 -0.17 5.06 12.21
N ARG A 209 -1.51 5.13 12.27
CA ARG A 209 -2.38 5.87 11.34
C ARG A 209 -3.30 6.87 12.07
N LYS A 210 -3.09 7.12 13.37
CA LYS A 210 -3.94 8.02 14.17
C LYS A 210 -3.15 8.70 15.31
N GLY A 211 -3.48 9.94 15.63
CA GLY A 211 -2.81 10.75 16.66
C GLY A 211 -1.61 11.48 16.08
N GLN A 212 -0.50 11.57 16.84
CA GLN A 212 0.74 12.15 16.33
C GLN A 212 1.34 11.23 15.24
N LEU A 213 1.08 11.56 13.98
CA LEU A 213 1.56 10.81 12.84
C LEU A 213 3.08 10.93 12.73
N SER A 214 3.78 9.79 12.78
CA SER A 214 5.21 9.70 12.52
C SER A 214 5.49 9.25 11.09
N SER A 215 6.77 9.18 10.71
CA SER A 215 7.21 8.60 9.44
C SER A 215 6.90 7.10 9.30
N TRP A 216 6.34 6.45 10.33
CA TRP A 216 5.94 5.03 10.31
C TRP A 216 5.13 4.65 9.07
N LYS A 217 4.24 5.54 8.61
CA LYS A 217 3.45 5.33 7.37
C LYS A 217 4.34 4.97 6.18
N ALA A 218 5.49 5.63 6.03
CA ALA A 218 6.45 5.39 4.96
C ALA A 218 7.29 4.13 5.20
N TYR A 219 7.62 3.82 6.45
CA TYR A 219 8.43 2.67 6.81
C TYR A 219 7.69 1.33 6.79
N ALA A 220 6.38 1.31 7.03
CA ALA A 220 5.63 0.07 7.15
C ALA A 220 5.75 -0.85 5.91
N PRO A 221 5.61 -0.36 4.65
CA PRO A 221 5.85 -1.19 3.48
C PRO A 221 7.27 -1.71 3.36
N GLY A 222 8.27 -0.88 3.68
CA GLY A 222 9.68 -1.28 3.68
C GLY A 222 9.95 -2.41 4.66
N LEU A 223 9.39 -2.35 5.88
CA LEU A 223 9.51 -3.43 6.88
C LEU A 223 8.88 -4.73 6.38
N VAL A 224 7.68 -4.63 5.80
CA VAL A 224 6.96 -5.79 5.26
C VAL A 224 7.75 -6.42 4.11
N GLY A 225 8.36 -5.62 3.25
CA GLY A 225 9.26 -6.10 2.21
C GLY A 225 10.48 -6.84 2.76
N LYS A 226 11.13 -6.31 3.81
CA LYS A 226 12.24 -6.99 4.50
C LYS A 226 11.80 -8.35 5.05
N ASN A 227 10.66 -8.40 5.73
CA ASN A 227 10.12 -9.62 6.32
C ASN A 227 9.76 -10.67 5.25
N ALA A 228 9.30 -10.24 4.07
CA ALA A 228 8.99 -11.14 2.96
C ALA A 228 10.25 -11.71 2.27
N ILE A 229 11.32 -10.91 2.17
CA ILE A 229 12.63 -11.40 1.70
C ILE A 229 13.17 -12.47 2.66
N ASP A 230 13.11 -12.20 3.97
CA ASP A 230 13.55 -13.18 4.99
C ASP A 230 12.69 -14.45 4.97
N ALA A 231 11.37 -14.32 4.77
CA ALA A 231 10.46 -15.45 4.64
C ALA A 231 10.86 -16.38 3.50
N ILE A 232 11.18 -15.80 2.33
CA ILE A 232 11.59 -16.55 1.14
C ILE A 232 12.95 -17.20 1.35
N ASP A 233 13.96 -16.49 1.89
CA ASP A 233 15.28 -17.08 2.12
C ASP A 233 15.22 -18.26 3.10
N ARG A 234 14.44 -18.13 4.18
CA ARG A 234 14.19 -19.21 5.15
C ARG A 234 13.51 -20.42 4.49
N ALA A 235 12.44 -20.18 3.73
CA ALA A 235 11.69 -21.25 3.08
C ALA A 235 12.52 -21.99 2.01
N ILE A 236 13.35 -21.29 1.22
CA ILE A 236 14.26 -21.92 0.24
C ILE A 236 15.25 -22.88 0.91
N ARG A 237 15.57 -22.66 2.19
CA ARG A 237 16.44 -23.55 3.00
C ARG A 237 15.70 -24.70 3.67
N GLY A 238 14.41 -24.86 3.38
CA GLY A 238 13.56 -25.93 3.91
C GLY A 238 12.99 -25.65 5.31
N ASP A 239 13.08 -24.42 5.81
CA ASP A 239 12.44 -24.07 7.08
C ASP A 239 10.93 -23.91 6.93
N THR A 240 10.19 -24.14 8.02
CA THR A 240 8.73 -24.12 8.06
C THR A 240 8.20 -22.92 8.84
N SER A 241 6.89 -22.66 8.74
CA SER A 241 6.22 -21.49 9.32
C SER A 241 4.94 -21.86 10.07
N PRO A 242 4.44 -20.98 10.97
CA PRO A 242 3.18 -21.20 11.68
C PRO A 242 2.02 -21.49 10.72
N SER A 243 1.27 -22.57 10.99
CA SER A 243 0.27 -23.12 10.06
C SER A 243 -0.96 -23.70 10.78
N PRO A 244 -2.19 -23.49 10.25
CA PRO A 244 -2.56 -22.56 9.17
C PRO A 244 -2.55 -21.12 9.67
N VAL A 245 -1.84 -20.21 8.99
CA VAL A 245 -1.67 -18.84 9.47
C VAL A 245 -2.99 -18.04 9.57
N TRP A 246 -3.93 -18.26 8.65
CA TRP A 246 -5.20 -17.53 8.64
C TRP A 246 -6.28 -18.28 9.40
N GLU A 247 -6.47 -19.56 9.10
CA GLU A 247 -7.61 -20.36 9.52
C GLU A 247 -7.42 -21.12 10.83
N GLY A 248 -6.18 -21.32 11.27
CA GLY A 248 -5.91 -22.01 12.53
C GLY A 248 -6.69 -21.37 13.68
N ASP A 249 -7.02 -22.15 14.71
CA ASP A 249 -7.78 -21.67 15.86
C ASP A 249 -7.08 -20.51 16.62
N TYR A 250 -5.75 -20.42 16.53
CA TYR A 250 -4.91 -19.28 16.95
C TYR A 250 -4.44 -18.38 15.78
N GLY A 251 -5.01 -18.55 14.60
CA GLY A 251 -4.66 -17.83 13.37
C GLY A 251 -5.19 -16.40 13.29
N ILE A 252 -4.81 -15.70 12.22
CA ILE A 252 -5.16 -14.29 11.98
C ILE A 252 -6.68 -14.10 12.00
N ILE A 253 -7.44 -14.98 11.34
CA ILE A 253 -8.89 -14.77 11.21
C ILE A 253 -9.59 -14.91 12.57
N PRO A 254 -9.43 -16.02 13.32
CA PRO A 254 -10.17 -16.22 14.56
C PRO A 254 -9.77 -15.25 15.67
N ILE A 255 -8.49 -14.86 15.73
CA ILE A 255 -7.96 -14.03 16.81
C ILE A 255 -8.11 -12.54 16.53
N LEU A 256 -7.89 -12.11 15.28
CA LEU A 256 -7.72 -10.69 14.96
C LEU A 256 -8.85 -10.10 14.11
N VAL A 257 -9.57 -10.92 13.33
CA VAL A 257 -10.48 -10.42 12.28
C VAL A 257 -11.97 -10.73 12.56
N LYS A 258 -12.23 -11.72 13.44
CA LYS A 258 -13.50 -12.46 13.61
C LYS A 258 -14.78 -11.63 13.79
N LYS A 259 -14.71 -10.37 14.24
CA LYS A 259 -15.91 -9.61 14.60
C LYS A 259 -16.82 -9.26 13.41
N ASP A 260 -16.24 -8.95 12.25
CA ASP A 260 -16.97 -8.32 11.13
C ASP A 260 -16.90 -9.09 9.80
N ASN A 261 -16.28 -10.27 9.79
CA ASN A 261 -16.06 -11.07 8.58
C ASN A 261 -16.81 -12.41 8.65
N LYS A 262 -18.13 -12.40 8.38
CA LYS A 262 -18.94 -13.61 8.23
C LYS A 262 -18.80 -14.18 6.80
N ASP A 263 -18.90 -15.50 6.66
CA ASP A 263 -18.90 -16.20 5.37
C ASP A 263 -17.71 -15.85 4.45
N LEU A 264 -16.51 -16.06 4.98
CA LEU A 264 -15.25 -15.72 4.29
C LEU A 264 -15.04 -16.60 3.05
N SER A 265 -14.76 -15.92 1.94
CA SER A 265 -14.37 -16.55 0.68
C SER A 265 -13.44 -15.66 -0.10
N ILE A 266 -12.61 -16.27 -0.93
CA ILE A 266 -11.68 -15.60 -1.84
C ILE A 266 -11.86 -16.10 -3.26
N GLU A 267 -11.74 -15.20 -4.22
CA GLU A 267 -11.68 -15.55 -5.64
C GLU A 267 -10.23 -15.46 -6.09
N LEU A 268 -9.70 -16.52 -6.68
CA LEU A 268 -8.34 -16.55 -7.23
C LEU A 268 -8.40 -16.98 -8.70
N PRO A 269 -7.51 -16.47 -9.56
CA PRO A 269 -7.31 -17.05 -10.87
C PRO A 269 -6.81 -18.49 -10.76
N GLU A 270 -7.27 -19.36 -11.66
CA GLU A 270 -6.80 -20.75 -11.76
C GLU A 270 -6.00 -20.97 -13.05
N LYS A 271 -5.03 -21.88 -13.01
CA LYS A 271 -4.28 -22.36 -14.18
C LYS A 271 -3.60 -21.18 -14.90
N ASP A 272 -3.85 -21.04 -16.19
CA ASP A 272 -3.28 -20.09 -17.13
C ASP A 272 -3.99 -18.73 -17.15
N GLU A 273 -5.03 -18.52 -16.33
CA GLU A 273 -5.74 -17.25 -16.24
C GLU A 273 -4.81 -16.09 -15.87
N ALA A 274 -4.90 -14.97 -16.56
CA ALA A 274 -3.99 -13.85 -16.31
C ALA A 274 -4.18 -13.26 -14.89
N ARG A 275 -3.07 -12.81 -14.28
CA ARG A 275 -3.05 -12.12 -12.98
C ARG A 275 -3.36 -10.63 -13.20
N ALA A 276 -4.60 -10.37 -13.64
CA ALA A 276 -5.05 -9.10 -14.20
C ALA A 276 -5.45 -8.04 -13.16
N GLY A 277 -5.34 -8.33 -11.85
CA GLY A 277 -5.75 -7.43 -10.77
C GLY A 277 -5.15 -6.02 -10.88
N ILE A 278 -3.91 -5.91 -11.37
CA ILE A 278 -3.25 -4.62 -11.61
C ILE A 278 -4.04 -3.65 -12.49
N LEU A 279 -4.84 -4.16 -13.44
CA LEU A 279 -5.68 -3.36 -14.33
C LEU A 279 -6.83 -2.65 -13.60
N GLY A 280 -7.18 -3.10 -12.39
CA GLY A 280 -8.22 -2.51 -11.54
C GLY A 280 -7.70 -1.48 -10.53
N THR A 281 -6.45 -1.05 -10.65
CA THR A 281 -5.82 -0.08 -9.73
C THR A 281 -5.77 1.32 -10.32
N PHE A 282 -5.66 2.34 -9.46
CA PHE A 282 -5.68 3.74 -9.89
C PHE A 282 -4.52 4.52 -9.29
N THR A 283 -3.75 5.21 -10.13
CA THR A 283 -2.79 6.22 -9.69
C THR A 283 -3.52 7.43 -9.14
N LYS A 284 -2.90 8.13 -8.21
CA LYS A 284 -3.42 9.40 -7.71
C LYS A 284 -2.96 10.52 -8.63
N GLU A 285 -3.86 11.44 -8.96
CA GLU A 285 -3.51 12.65 -9.71
C GLU A 285 -2.94 13.71 -8.77
N HIS A 286 -3.45 13.75 -7.54
CA HIS A 286 -3.04 14.70 -6.51
C HIS A 286 -2.42 13.99 -5.31
N SER A 287 -1.32 14.55 -4.80
CA SER A 287 -0.68 14.12 -3.56
C SER A 287 -1.59 14.49 -2.41
N ALA A 288 -2.56 13.63 -2.13
CA ALA A 288 -3.60 13.73 -1.13
C ALA A 288 -4.02 12.31 -0.72
N GLY A 289 -4.66 12.15 0.44
CA GLY A 289 -5.41 10.94 0.78
C GLY A 289 -6.39 10.62 -0.35
N TYR A 290 -6.66 9.34 -0.62
CA TYR A 290 -7.43 8.93 -1.80
C TYR A 290 -8.74 9.70 -1.96
N HIS A 291 -9.49 9.88 -0.86
CA HIS A 291 -10.76 10.62 -0.87
C HIS A 291 -10.61 12.11 -1.22
N GLY A 292 -9.43 12.68 -0.99
CA GLY A 292 -9.09 14.05 -1.30
C GLY A 292 -9.00 14.35 -2.80
N ASN A 293 -8.68 13.36 -3.64
CA ASN A 293 -8.49 13.60 -5.08
C ASN A 293 -9.77 14.16 -5.72
N SER A 294 -10.91 13.51 -5.51
CA SER A 294 -12.20 14.02 -6.00
C SER A 294 -12.62 15.37 -5.37
N ILE A 295 -12.13 15.68 -4.18
CA ILE A 295 -12.42 16.94 -3.48
C ILE A 295 -11.62 18.09 -4.11
N ILE A 296 -10.37 17.83 -4.50
CA ILE A 296 -9.51 18.77 -5.24
C ILE A 296 -10.14 19.07 -6.61
N ASP A 297 -10.54 18.04 -7.35
CA ASP A 297 -11.17 18.22 -8.66
C ASP A 297 -12.49 19.01 -8.54
N LEU A 298 -13.27 18.72 -7.50
CA LEU A 298 -14.48 19.49 -7.18
C LEU A 298 -14.15 20.95 -6.90
N ALA A 299 -13.12 21.22 -6.10
CA ALA A 299 -12.70 22.59 -5.78
C ALA A 299 -12.28 23.35 -7.04
N PHE A 300 -11.49 22.75 -7.94
CA PHE A 300 -11.10 23.36 -9.21
C PHE A 300 -12.31 23.67 -10.11
N ASN A 301 -13.30 22.78 -10.12
CA ASN A 301 -14.52 22.98 -10.92
C ASN A 301 -15.44 24.06 -10.32
N VAL A 302 -15.57 24.11 -8.99
CA VAL A 302 -16.38 25.10 -8.30
C VAL A 302 -15.73 26.48 -8.34
N ARG A 303 -14.40 26.57 -8.26
CA ARG A 303 -13.64 27.83 -8.35
C ARG A 303 -14.07 28.67 -9.55
N LYS A 304 -14.24 28.04 -10.71
CA LYS A 304 -14.66 28.69 -11.97
C LYS A 304 -16.03 29.38 -11.88
N LYS A 305 -16.83 29.09 -10.84
CA LYS A 305 -18.18 29.59 -10.63
C LYS A 305 -18.28 30.65 -9.53
N ILE A 306 -17.19 30.90 -8.78
CA ILE A 306 -17.18 31.84 -7.65
C ILE A 306 -16.30 33.04 -8.01
N LYS A 307 -16.89 34.25 -8.01
CA LYS A 307 -16.17 35.49 -8.34
C LYS A 307 -15.30 36.00 -7.19
N ASP A 308 -15.80 35.88 -5.96
CA ASP A 308 -15.13 36.39 -4.76
C ASP A 308 -15.27 35.37 -3.62
N LEU A 309 -14.17 34.72 -3.26
CA LEU A 309 -14.13 33.71 -2.20
C LEU A 309 -14.43 34.32 -0.82
N LYS A 310 -14.23 35.63 -0.62
CA LYS A 310 -14.51 36.30 0.66
C LYS A 310 -16.01 36.32 1.00
N GLN A 311 -16.87 36.16 0.00
CA GLN A 311 -18.33 36.11 0.20
C GLN A 311 -18.82 34.74 0.68
N ILE A 312 -17.96 33.72 0.73
CA ILE A 312 -18.32 32.39 1.21
C ILE A 312 -18.63 32.46 2.71
N LYS A 313 -19.89 32.14 3.05
CA LYS A 313 -20.37 32.04 4.44
C LYS A 313 -20.24 30.64 5.02
N LYS A 314 -20.53 29.61 4.21
CA LYS A 314 -20.47 28.19 4.59
C LYS A 314 -20.23 27.34 3.35
N VAL A 315 -19.54 26.22 3.51
CA VAL A 315 -19.40 25.16 2.51
C VAL A 315 -19.83 23.84 3.14
N ASN A 316 -20.78 23.15 2.53
CA ASN A 316 -21.18 21.78 2.91
C ASN A 316 -20.80 20.84 1.77
N ILE A 317 -19.94 19.86 2.03
CA ILE A 317 -19.46 18.88 1.05
C ILE A 317 -20.11 17.53 1.31
N TYR A 318 -21.17 17.20 0.58
CA TYR A 318 -21.82 15.90 0.73
C TYR A 318 -20.98 14.78 0.07
N SER A 319 -20.54 13.80 0.87
CA SER A 319 -19.77 12.63 0.42
C SER A 319 -20.27 11.34 1.06
N LYS A 320 -19.65 10.21 0.72
CA LYS A 320 -19.93 8.92 1.37
C LYS A 320 -19.50 8.94 2.84
N GLU A 321 -20.19 8.16 3.68
CA GLU A 321 -19.95 8.07 5.12
C GLU A 321 -18.47 7.86 5.47
N TYR A 322 -17.80 6.94 4.77
CA TYR A 322 -16.39 6.66 5.03
C TYR A 322 -15.47 7.87 4.80
N THR A 323 -15.75 8.72 3.80
CA THR A 323 -15.00 9.97 3.61
C THR A 323 -15.23 10.94 4.77
N HIS A 324 -16.49 11.09 5.20
CA HIS A 324 -16.89 11.96 6.31
C HIS A 324 -16.19 11.58 7.63
N ILE A 325 -16.14 10.29 7.96
CA ILE A 325 -15.52 9.81 9.21
C ILE A 325 -13.98 9.74 9.15
N VAL A 326 -13.38 9.54 7.97
CA VAL A 326 -11.92 9.35 7.86
C VAL A 326 -11.18 10.63 7.53
N MET A 327 -11.69 11.49 6.65
CA MET A 327 -11.03 12.74 6.21
C MET A 327 -11.85 14.00 6.50
N GLY A 328 -13.16 13.84 6.68
CA GLY A 328 -14.10 14.92 6.91
C GLY A 328 -14.24 15.38 8.35
N SER A 329 -15.21 16.26 8.56
CA SER A 329 -15.61 16.81 9.86
C SER A 329 -16.08 15.73 10.83
N GLY A 330 -16.63 14.63 10.33
CA GLY A 330 -17.07 13.46 11.11
C GLY A 330 -15.94 12.72 11.84
N SER A 331 -14.69 12.94 11.44
CA SER A 331 -13.54 12.38 12.15
C SER A 331 -13.38 12.90 13.58
N ASN A 332 -14.01 14.04 13.91
CA ASN A 332 -13.90 14.73 15.19
C ASN A 332 -12.43 15.02 15.61
N ASP A 333 -11.54 15.13 14.62
CA ASP A 333 -10.13 15.40 14.81
C ASP A 333 -9.85 16.90 14.65
N LYS A 334 -9.58 17.57 15.78
CA LYS A 334 -9.32 19.01 15.80
C LYS A 334 -8.02 19.38 15.06
N GLU A 335 -7.05 18.46 14.97
CA GLU A 335 -5.79 18.74 14.28
C GLU A 335 -6.04 18.97 12.78
N LYS A 336 -7.09 18.37 12.20
CA LYS A 336 -7.49 18.59 10.80
C LYS A 336 -8.09 19.96 10.50
N TYR A 337 -8.20 20.83 11.50
CA TYR A 337 -8.55 22.25 11.38
C TYR A 337 -7.41 23.18 11.79
N SER A 338 -6.22 22.63 12.10
CA SER A 338 -5.11 23.39 12.66
C SER A 338 -4.01 23.66 11.63
N PRO A 339 -3.61 24.93 11.42
CA PRO A 339 -2.46 25.24 10.56
C PRO A 339 -1.13 24.75 11.17
N LEU A 340 -1.10 24.34 12.44
CA LEU A 340 0.06 23.72 13.07
C LEU A 340 0.17 22.22 12.78
N ALA A 341 -0.83 21.62 12.13
CA ALA A 341 -0.82 20.21 11.81
C ALA A 341 0.31 19.85 10.83
N SER A 342 0.74 18.60 10.90
CA SER A 342 1.73 18.06 9.98
C SER A 342 1.15 17.91 8.57
N ARG A 343 2.03 17.78 7.57
CA ARG A 343 1.61 17.45 6.20
C ARG A 343 0.75 16.19 6.19
N GLU A 344 1.13 15.17 6.95
CA GLU A 344 0.47 13.86 6.98
C GLU A 344 -0.98 13.96 7.50
N THR A 345 -1.24 14.87 8.44
CA THR A 345 -2.60 15.19 8.91
C THR A 345 -3.37 15.99 7.87
N LEU A 346 -2.76 16.99 7.24
CA LEU A 346 -3.41 17.85 6.24
C LEU A 346 -3.72 17.11 4.93
N ASP A 347 -2.87 16.16 4.55
CA ASP A 347 -3.08 15.16 3.49
C ASP A 347 -4.37 14.34 3.71
N HIS A 348 -4.86 14.28 4.95
CA HIS A 348 -6.09 13.59 5.35
C HIS A 348 -7.16 14.55 5.91
N SER A 349 -7.12 15.83 5.56
CA SER A 349 -8.13 16.84 5.93
C SER A 349 -8.91 17.32 4.70
N ALA A 350 -10.13 16.81 4.51
CA ALA A 350 -11.01 17.18 3.40
C ALA A 350 -11.28 18.70 3.36
N MET A 351 -11.40 19.32 4.53
CA MET A 351 -11.69 20.74 4.68
C MET A 351 -10.50 21.60 4.25
N TYR A 352 -9.29 21.25 4.70
CA TYR A 352 -8.07 21.92 4.28
C TYR A 352 -7.83 21.77 2.78
N ILE A 353 -7.95 20.53 2.29
CA ILE A 353 -7.76 20.19 0.88
C ILE A 353 -8.69 21.01 -0.01
N PHE A 354 -9.98 21.06 0.33
CA PHE A 354 -10.94 21.84 -0.44
C PHE A 354 -10.63 23.34 -0.37
N ALA A 355 -10.29 23.89 0.80
CA ALA A 355 -9.98 25.31 0.95
C ALA A 355 -8.79 25.74 0.08
N VAL A 356 -7.66 25.04 0.19
CA VAL A 356 -6.44 25.37 -0.55
C VAL A 356 -6.63 25.17 -2.06
N ALA A 357 -7.23 24.05 -2.48
CA ALA A 357 -7.50 23.80 -3.90
C ALA A 357 -8.48 24.84 -4.49
N LEU A 358 -9.48 25.28 -3.71
CA LEU A 358 -10.44 26.30 -4.15
C LEU A 358 -9.77 27.66 -4.29
N GLU A 359 -8.86 28.02 -3.38
CA GLU A 359 -8.17 29.31 -3.38
C GLU A 359 -7.09 29.42 -4.45
N ASP A 360 -6.30 28.36 -4.64
CA ASP A 360 -5.14 28.40 -5.53
C ASP A 360 -5.53 27.99 -6.96
N GLY A 361 -6.47 27.07 -7.11
CA GLY A 361 -6.80 26.49 -8.42
C GLY A 361 -5.72 25.53 -8.94
N GLU A 362 -4.77 25.15 -8.09
CA GLU A 362 -3.74 24.14 -8.32
C GLU A 362 -3.49 23.33 -7.04
N TRP A 363 -2.83 22.17 -7.17
CA TRP A 363 -2.43 21.33 -6.05
C TRP A 363 -1.02 20.79 -6.26
N HIS A 364 -0.12 21.04 -5.32
CA HIS A 364 1.28 20.64 -5.40
C HIS A 364 1.72 19.95 -4.11
N HIS A 365 2.38 18.80 -4.26
CA HIS A 365 2.75 17.88 -3.17
C HIS A 365 3.57 18.49 -2.01
N GLU A 366 4.33 19.56 -2.27
CA GLU A 366 4.98 20.40 -1.25
C GLU A 366 4.31 21.76 -1.02
N LYS A 367 4.25 22.63 -2.04
CA LYS A 367 3.81 24.02 -1.90
C LYS A 367 2.43 24.16 -1.25
N SER A 368 1.48 23.28 -1.59
CA SER A 368 0.14 23.31 -1.01
C SER A 368 0.14 23.09 0.49
N TYR A 369 1.17 22.44 1.06
CA TYR A 369 1.33 22.12 2.48
C TYR A 369 2.34 22.99 3.23
N SER A 370 3.00 23.94 2.54
CA SER A 370 4.04 24.77 3.14
C SER A 370 3.53 25.59 4.31
N ASP A 371 4.41 25.92 5.28
CA ASP A 371 4.05 26.72 6.44
C ASP A 371 3.49 28.09 6.03
N GLU A 372 4.09 28.74 5.04
CA GLU A 372 3.56 29.99 4.48
C GLU A 372 2.13 29.82 3.95
N ARG A 373 1.87 28.74 3.21
CA ARG A 373 0.57 28.52 2.58
C ARG A 373 -0.52 28.20 3.59
N LYS A 374 -0.28 27.26 4.51
CA LYS A 374 -1.30 26.79 5.46
C LYS A 374 -1.64 27.82 6.54
N ASN A 375 -0.76 28.79 6.79
CA ASN A 375 -0.97 29.86 7.78
C ASN A 375 -1.61 31.14 7.21
N ARG A 376 -1.95 31.19 5.92
CA ARG A 376 -2.69 32.32 5.34
C ARG A 376 -4.03 32.52 6.07
N LYS A 377 -4.29 33.77 6.48
CA LYS A 377 -5.45 34.09 7.32
C LYS A 377 -6.76 33.76 6.61
N GLU A 378 -6.88 34.13 5.34
CA GLU A 378 -8.02 33.85 4.48
C GLU A 378 -8.31 32.34 4.35
N THR A 379 -7.25 31.53 4.26
CA THR A 379 -7.37 30.07 4.17
C THR A 379 -7.88 29.47 5.46
N VAL A 380 -7.35 29.89 6.61
CA VAL A 380 -7.83 29.43 7.91
C VAL A 380 -9.30 29.84 8.12
N GLU A 381 -9.67 31.05 7.71
CA GLU A 381 -11.07 31.50 7.75
C GLU A 381 -11.99 30.67 6.84
N LEU A 382 -11.58 30.35 5.61
CA LEU A 382 -12.35 29.51 4.69
C LEU A 382 -12.44 28.05 5.19
N TRP A 383 -11.32 27.50 5.63
CA TRP A 383 -11.17 26.14 6.16
C TRP A 383 -12.15 25.88 7.30
N ASN A 384 -12.30 26.81 8.23
CA ASN A 384 -13.23 26.70 9.35
C ASN A 384 -14.71 26.85 8.96
N LYS A 385 -15.02 27.21 7.71
CA LYS A 385 -16.40 27.27 7.18
C LYS A 385 -16.82 25.99 6.45
N ILE A 386 -15.92 25.00 6.32
CA ILE A 386 -16.16 23.77 5.56
C ILE A 386 -16.54 22.62 6.49
N GLU A 387 -17.67 22.00 6.18
CA GLU A 387 -18.17 20.76 6.79
C GLU A 387 -18.43 19.73 5.69
N THR A 388 -18.28 18.45 6.03
CA THR A 388 -18.53 17.30 5.13
C THR A 388 -19.70 16.47 5.60
#